data_AF-A0A8T3LGW7-F1
#
_entry.id   AF-A0A8T3LGW7-F1
#
_cell.length_a   1.000
_cell.length_b   1.000
_cell.length_c   1.000
_cell.angle_alpha   90.00
_cell.angle_beta   90.00
_cell.angle_gamma   90.00
#
_symmetry.space_group_name_H-M   'P 1'
#
loop_
_entity.id
_entity.type
_entity.pdbx_description
1 polymer ?
#
loop_
_entity_poly.entity_id
_entity_poly.type
_entity_poly.pdbx_seq_one_letter_code
_entity_poly.pdbx_strand_id
1 'polypeptide(L)'
;PMLHDIDSALASLSELQNRPSGTIRITTVEHAAKTILLPAMRTFLKSHPEIDIQLTIDYGLTDVVSERFDAGVRLGGEMDKDMIAIRIGPDIPMAIVGSPDYFSRRSVPTSVSQLIDHQAINLYLPTSGTANRWRLIRGGREVRVRMEGQ
;
A
#
# COMPACT_ATOMS: atom_id res chain seq x y z
N PRO A 1 53.40 -10.02 -10.48
CA PRO A 1 52.77 -9.31 -11.62
C PRO A 1 51.29 -9.71 -11.83
N MET A 2 50.98 -10.97 -12.18
CA MET A 2 49.57 -11.40 -12.43
C MET A 2 48.63 -11.36 -11.21
N LEU A 3 49.13 -11.49 -9.99
CA LEU A 3 48.32 -11.38 -8.77
C LEU A 3 47.81 -9.95 -8.53
N HIS A 4 48.60 -8.94 -8.91
CA HIS A 4 48.24 -7.54 -8.75
C HIS A 4 47.12 -7.12 -9.72
N ASP A 5 47.09 -7.73 -10.92
CA ASP A 5 46.05 -7.48 -11.92
C ASP A 5 44.71 -8.12 -11.51
N ILE A 6 44.73 -9.26 -10.82
CA ILE A 6 43.53 -9.91 -10.26
C ILE A 6 42.99 -9.10 -9.08
N ASP A 7 43.85 -8.65 -8.17
CA ASP A 7 43.45 -7.84 -7.02
C ASP A 7 42.88 -6.48 -7.46
N SER A 8 43.45 -5.86 -8.50
CA SER A 8 42.94 -4.63 -9.10
C SER A 8 41.59 -4.84 -9.82
N ALA A 9 41.40 -5.98 -10.50
CA ALA A 9 40.12 -6.35 -11.11
C ALA A 9 39.03 -6.64 -10.06
N LEU A 10 39.39 -7.25 -8.93
CA LEU A 10 38.48 -7.50 -7.80
C LEU A 10 38.15 -6.23 -7.00
N ALA A 11 39.12 -5.31 -6.87
CA ALA A 11 38.92 -4.01 -6.25
C ALA A 11 38.02 -3.10 -7.10
N SER A 12 38.18 -3.09 -8.43
CA SER A 12 37.28 -2.36 -9.35
C SER A 12 35.87 -2.96 -9.40
N LEU A 13 35.72 -4.29 -9.24
CA LEU A 13 34.42 -4.94 -8.99
C LEU A 13 33.80 -4.55 -7.63
N SER A 14 34.62 -4.32 -6.61
CA SER A 14 34.17 -3.89 -5.27
C SER A 14 33.85 -2.39 -5.21
N GLU A 15 34.50 -1.54 -6.01
CA GLU A 15 34.11 -0.13 -6.17
C GLU A 15 32.79 0.01 -6.94
N LEU A 16 32.52 -0.90 -7.88
CA LEU A 16 31.20 -1.05 -8.52
C LEU A 16 30.12 -1.54 -7.53
N GLN A 17 30.47 -2.25 -6.45
CA GLN A 17 29.51 -2.67 -5.41
C GLN A 17 29.00 -1.53 -4.53
N ASN A 18 29.68 -0.37 -4.48
CA ASN A 18 29.29 0.74 -3.60
C ASN A 18 28.26 1.70 -4.20
N ARG A 19 27.80 1.46 -5.44
CA ARG A 19 26.74 2.26 -6.08
C ARG A 19 25.54 1.35 -6.35
N PRO A 20 24.51 1.37 -5.48
CA PRO A 20 23.33 0.56 -5.72
C PRO A 20 22.71 0.98 -7.05
N SER A 21 22.44 0.00 -7.90
CA SER A 21 21.96 0.18 -9.26
C SER A 21 21.04 -0.96 -9.66
N GLY A 22 20.22 -0.74 -10.69
CA GLY A 22 19.23 -1.71 -11.18
C GLY A 22 17.80 -1.28 -10.89
N THR A 23 16.85 -2.20 -11.11
CA THR A 23 15.42 -1.91 -11.01
C THR A 23 14.84 -2.46 -9.71
N ILE A 24 14.07 -1.64 -9.00
CA ILE A 24 13.25 -2.05 -7.85
C ILE A 24 11.78 -1.98 -8.27
N ARG A 25 11.07 -3.10 -8.17
CA ARG A 25 9.66 -3.25 -8.55
C ARG A 25 8.80 -3.31 -7.29
N ILE A 26 7.93 -2.33 -7.12
CA ILE A 26 7.06 -2.22 -5.94
C ILE A 26 5.61 -2.21 -6.38
N THR A 27 4.81 -3.12 -5.82
CA THR A 27 3.36 -3.05 -5.92
C THR A 27 2.77 -2.30 -4.73
N THR A 28 1.81 -1.41 -4.95
CA THR A 28 1.25 -0.55 -3.90
C THR A 28 -0.20 -0.16 -4.18
N VAL A 29 -0.85 0.49 -3.22
CA VAL A 29 -2.14 1.17 -3.44
C VAL A 29 -1.93 2.67 -3.68
N GLU A 30 -2.88 3.31 -4.36
CA GLU A 30 -2.76 4.70 -4.80
C GLU A 30 -2.42 5.66 -3.64
N HIS A 31 -3.10 5.49 -2.51
CA HIS A 31 -2.88 6.33 -1.33
C HIS A 31 -1.42 6.26 -0.86
N ALA A 32 -0.88 5.05 -0.63
CA ALA A 32 0.48 4.86 -0.13
C ALA A 32 1.53 5.30 -1.16
N ALA A 33 1.26 5.11 -2.46
CA ALA A 33 2.10 5.65 -3.53
C ALA A 33 2.25 7.17 -3.39
N LYS A 34 1.12 7.88 -3.26
CA LYS A 34 1.08 9.35 -3.22
C LYS A 34 1.62 9.93 -1.91
N THR A 35 1.28 9.34 -0.77
CA THR A 35 1.56 9.94 0.54
C THR A 35 2.86 9.48 1.17
N ILE A 36 3.42 8.34 0.75
CA ILE A 36 4.64 7.76 1.35
C ILE A 36 5.73 7.56 0.30
N LEU A 37 5.47 6.77 -0.74
CA LEU A 37 6.52 6.33 -1.67
C LEU A 37 7.04 7.47 -2.54
N LEU A 38 6.18 8.23 -3.21
CA LEU A 38 6.61 9.34 -4.07
C LEU A 38 7.43 10.41 -3.30
N PRO A 39 7.03 10.85 -2.10
CA PRO A 39 7.87 11.72 -1.27
C PRO A 39 9.24 11.12 -0.93
N ALA A 40 9.30 9.84 -0.54
CA ALA A 40 10.56 9.18 -0.22
C ALA A 40 11.47 9.04 -1.45
N MET A 41 10.90 8.64 -2.60
CA MET A 41 11.60 8.48 -3.88
C MET A 41 12.21 9.79 -4.37
N ARG A 42 11.52 10.93 -4.19
CA ARG A 42 12.05 12.25 -4.58
C ARG A 42 13.39 12.58 -3.92
N THR A 43 13.63 12.08 -2.71
CA THR A 43 14.90 12.25 -2.01
C THR A 43 15.86 11.13 -2.38
N PHE A 44 15.39 9.89 -2.37
CA PHE A 44 16.21 8.70 -2.61
C PHE A 44 16.82 8.63 -4.01
N LEU A 45 16.05 8.95 -5.05
CA LEU A 45 16.52 8.91 -6.45
C LEU A 45 17.51 10.03 -6.77
N LYS A 46 17.54 11.11 -5.98
CA LYS A 46 18.58 12.14 -6.13
C LYS A 46 19.95 11.64 -5.68
N SER A 47 20.01 10.78 -4.67
CA SER A 47 21.26 10.19 -4.17
C SER A 47 21.65 8.90 -4.89
N HIS A 48 20.72 8.26 -5.61
CA HIS A 48 20.95 7.00 -6.32
C HIS A 48 20.36 7.04 -7.74
N PRO A 49 20.95 7.83 -8.65
CA PRO A 49 20.42 8.01 -10.00
C PRO A 49 20.54 6.75 -10.88
N GLU A 50 21.34 5.76 -10.48
CA GLU A 50 21.49 4.48 -11.19
C GLU A 50 20.39 3.46 -10.84
N ILE A 51 19.46 3.81 -9.95
CA ILE A 51 18.31 2.99 -9.59
C ILE A 51 17.08 3.41 -10.38
N ASP A 52 16.44 2.45 -11.03
CA ASP A 52 15.11 2.58 -11.61
C ASP A 52 14.04 2.06 -10.63
N ILE A 53 12.95 2.79 -10.43
CA ILE A 53 11.85 2.34 -9.57
C ILE A 53 10.59 2.19 -10.41
N GLN A 54 10.08 0.97 -10.47
CA GLN A 54 8.83 0.63 -11.13
C GLN A 54 7.72 0.48 -10.08
N LEU A 55 6.75 1.39 -10.12
CA LEU A 55 5.57 1.33 -9.25
C LEU A 55 4.38 0.78 -10.02
N THR A 56 3.81 -0.32 -9.53
CA THR A 56 2.50 -0.83 -9.97
C THR A 56 1.46 -0.47 -8.91
N ILE A 57 0.47 0.31 -9.30
CA ILE A 57 -0.66 0.67 -8.42
C ILE A 57 -1.79 -0.32 -8.67
N ASP A 58 -2.04 -1.18 -7.69
CA ASP A 58 -3.08 -2.20 -7.76
C ASP A 58 -3.72 -2.42 -6.38
N TYR A 59 -5.05 -2.51 -6.38
CA TYR A 59 -5.86 -2.83 -5.20
C TYR A 59 -6.11 -4.34 -5.04
N GLY A 60 -5.64 -5.15 -5.97
CA GLY A 60 -5.63 -6.60 -5.85
C GLY A 60 -4.64 -7.12 -4.79
N LEU A 61 -4.99 -8.27 -4.22
CA LEU A 61 -4.04 -9.21 -3.61
C LEU A 61 -3.26 -9.90 -4.71
N THR A 62 -2.55 -9.09 -5.49
CA THR A 62 -1.63 -9.54 -6.52
C THR A 62 -0.44 -10.16 -5.79
N ASP A 63 -0.24 -11.46 -5.99
CA ASP A 63 0.81 -12.23 -5.32
C ASP A 63 2.16 -11.62 -5.74
N VAL A 64 2.74 -10.90 -4.77
CA VAL A 64 3.96 -10.10 -4.92
C VAL A 64 5.11 -10.98 -5.41
N VAL A 65 5.12 -12.25 -4.99
CA VAL A 65 6.17 -13.23 -5.32
C VAL A 65 5.97 -13.77 -6.74
N SER A 66 4.74 -14.17 -7.09
CA SER A 66 4.44 -14.73 -8.41
C SER A 66 4.66 -13.73 -9.56
N GLU A 67 4.45 -12.43 -9.31
CA GLU A 67 4.59 -11.38 -10.31
C GLU A 67 5.98 -10.71 -10.33
N ARG A 68 6.94 -11.24 -9.58
CA ARG A 68 8.33 -10.77 -9.53
C ARG A 68 8.44 -9.31 -9.06
N PHE A 69 7.67 -8.94 -8.05
CA PHE A 69 7.89 -7.71 -7.30
C PHE A 69 8.93 -7.94 -6.21
N ASP A 70 9.73 -6.91 -5.93
CA ASP A 70 10.71 -6.93 -4.83
C ASP A 70 10.04 -6.59 -3.49
N ALA A 71 8.96 -5.79 -3.52
CA ALA A 71 8.20 -5.41 -2.32
C ALA A 71 6.73 -5.10 -2.62
N GLY A 72 5.88 -5.28 -1.59
CA GLY A 72 4.47 -4.90 -1.61
C GLY A 72 4.14 -3.92 -0.47
N VAL A 73 3.39 -2.87 -0.79
CA VAL A 73 2.83 -1.92 0.19
C VAL A 73 1.31 -2.01 0.19
N ARG A 74 0.72 -2.28 1.35
CA ARG A 74 -0.73 -2.53 1.51
C ARG A 74 -1.30 -1.83 2.73
N LEU A 75 -2.61 -1.57 2.70
CA LEU A 75 -3.38 -1.00 3.81
C LEU A 75 -3.96 -2.12 4.69
N GLY A 76 -3.29 -2.41 5.81
CA GLY A 76 -3.68 -3.48 6.72
C GLY A 76 -2.90 -4.78 6.50
N GLY A 77 -2.74 -5.56 7.57
CA GLY A 77 -1.75 -6.64 7.70
C GLY A 77 -2.10 -7.97 7.06
N GLU A 78 -2.76 -7.99 5.90
CA GLU A 78 -2.81 -9.20 5.08
C GLU A 78 -1.48 -9.31 4.32
N MET A 79 -0.77 -10.42 4.55
CA MET A 79 0.59 -10.66 4.09
C MET A 79 0.66 -12.07 3.49
N ASP A 80 1.43 -12.22 2.40
CA ASP A 80 1.76 -13.53 1.86
C ASP A 80 2.68 -14.29 2.83
N LYS A 81 2.58 -15.63 2.84
CA LYS A 81 3.19 -16.50 3.85
C LYS A 81 4.72 -16.40 3.98
N ASP A 82 5.40 -15.79 3.00
CA ASP A 82 6.86 -15.71 2.92
C ASP A 82 7.41 -14.27 2.97
N MET A 83 6.59 -13.29 3.36
CA MET A 83 7.03 -11.89 3.48
C MET A 83 7.29 -11.48 4.94
N ILE A 84 8.10 -10.43 5.11
CA ILE A 84 8.27 -9.72 6.39
C ILE A 84 7.58 -8.36 6.27
N ALA A 85 6.60 -8.10 7.13
CA ALA A 85 5.89 -6.83 7.17
C ALA A 85 6.63 -5.79 8.02
N ILE A 86 6.88 -4.61 7.44
CA ILE A 86 7.43 -3.45 8.13
C ILE A 86 6.42 -2.30 8.07
N ARG A 87 6.20 -1.64 9.21
CA ARG A 87 5.35 -0.45 9.27
C ARG A 87 6.09 0.75 8.70
N ILE A 88 5.58 1.33 7.61
CA ILE A 88 6.20 2.48 6.92
C ILE A 88 5.42 3.80 7.10
N GLY A 89 4.31 3.79 7.85
CA GLY A 89 3.48 4.96 8.06
C GLY A 89 2.56 4.85 9.28
N PRO A 90 1.94 5.98 9.69
CA PRO A 90 0.95 6.01 10.76
C PRO A 90 -0.35 5.31 10.33
N ASP A 91 -1.22 5.03 11.28
CA ASP A 91 -2.59 4.61 10.96
C ASP A 91 -3.32 5.74 10.23
N ILE A 92 -4.09 5.38 9.21
CA ILE A 92 -4.85 6.33 8.42
C ILE A 92 -6.25 6.45 9.03
N PRO A 93 -6.62 7.59 9.62
CA PRO A 93 -7.96 7.78 10.15
C PRO A 93 -8.96 7.82 8.99
N MET A 94 -9.99 6.99 9.08
CA MET A 94 -11.10 6.96 8.12
C MET A 94 -12.31 7.66 8.74
N ALA A 95 -13.04 8.42 7.92
CA ALA A 95 -14.28 9.08 8.32
C ALA A 95 -15.44 8.59 7.45
N ILE A 96 -16.62 8.49 8.06
CA ILE A 96 -17.88 8.28 7.35
C ILE A 96 -18.47 9.65 7.06
N VAL A 97 -18.74 9.92 5.78
CA VAL A 97 -19.30 11.19 5.32
C VAL A 97 -20.55 10.94 4.50
N GLY A 98 -21.47 11.90 4.53
CA GLY A 98 -22.65 11.92 3.68
C GLY A 98 -23.00 13.36 3.32
N SER A 99 -23.68 13.56 2.20
CA SER A 99 -24.07 14.90 1.77
C SER A 99 -25.17 15.48 2.67
N PRO A 100 -25.24 16.81 2.84
CA PRO A 100 -26.34 17.43 3.56
C PRO A 100 -27.72 17.10 2.98
N ASP A 101 -27.84 17.01 1.65
CA ASP A 101 -29.10 16.65 0.98
C ASP A 101 -29.55 15.22 1.35
N TYR A 102 -28.62 14.26 1.42
CA TYR A 102 -28.94 12.91 1.85
C TYR A 102 -29.53 12.88 3.26
N PHE A 103 -28.93 13.65 4.19
CA PHE A 103 -29.40 13.73 5.58
C PHE A 103 -30.61 14.64 5.79
N SER A 104 -31.06 15.39 4.77
CA SER A 104 -32.33 16.12 4.84
C SER A 104 -33.55 15.18 4.83
N ARG A 105 -33.37 13.95 4.33
CA ARG A 105 -34.42 12.93 4.18
C ARG A 105 -34.22 11.74 5.12
N ARG A 106 -33.04 11.63 5.73
CA ARG A 106 -32.65 10.50 6.60
C ARG A 106 -31.89 11.04 7.81
N SER A 107 -32.32 10.65 9.00
CA SER A 107 -31.65 11.05 10.25
C SER A 107 -30.18 10.62 10.25
N VAL A 108 -29.30 11.47 10.78
CA VAL A 108 -27.87 11.14 10.91
C VAL A 108 -27.69 9.97 11.88
N PRO A 109 -26.91 8.92 11.53
CA PRO A 109 -26.71 7.77 12.40
C PRO A 109 -25.85 8.17 13.61
N THR A 110 -26.38 7.88 14.79
CA THR A 110 -25.73 8.06 16.10
C THR A 110 -25.05 6.78 16.60
N SER A 111 -25.26 5.65 15.92
CA SER A 111 -24.64 4.37 16.25
C SER A 111 -24.28 3.56 15.01
N VAL A 112 -23.32 2.64 15.17
CA VAL A 112 -22.86 1.75 14.08
C VAL A 112 -24.00 0.87 13.55
N SER A 113 -24.95 0.47 14.41
CA SER A 113 -26.06 -0.38 13.99
C SER A 113 -27.03 0.34 13.05
N GLN A 114 -27.18 1.66 13.18
CA GLN A 114 -28.05 2.45 12.31
C GLN A 114 -27.51 2.57 10.88
N LEU A 115 -26.23 2.27 10.65
CA LEU A 115 -25.63 2.33 9.32
C LEU A 115 -26.30 1.35 8.32
N ILE A 116 -26.89 0.25 8.80
CA ILE A 116 -27.58 -0.71 7.92
C ILE A 116 -28.83 -0.11 7.26
N ASP A 117 -29.41 0.92 7.87
CA ASP A 117 -30.61 1.61 7.36
C ASP A 117 -30.25 2.71 6.35
N HIS A 118 -28.96 2.89 6.05
CA HIS A 118 -28.43 3.87 5.13
C HIS A 118 -27.91 3.24 3.84
N GLN A 119 -27.80 4.09 2.82
CA GLN A 119 -27.25 3.75 1.51
C GLN A 119 -25.78 4.15 1.51
N ALA A 120 -24.92 3.29 1.00
CA ALA A 120 -23.48 3.52 0.96
C ALA A 120 -22.94 3.52 -0.47
N ILE A 121 -21.93 4.34 -0.70
CA ILE A 121 -21.03 4.16 -1.84
C ILE A 121 -19.98 3.15 -1.39
N ASN A 122 -20.05 1.93 -1.91
CA ASN A 122 -19.17 0.84 -1.52
C ASN A 122 -17.99 0.71 -2.49
N LEU A 123 -16.78 0.54 -1.94
CA LEU A 123 -15.60 0.21 -2.72
C LEU A 123 -15.59 -1.29 -3.04
N TYR A 124 -15.58 -1.66 -4.31
CA TYR A 124 -15.39 -3.05 -4.74
C TYR A 124 -13.91 -3.27 -5.05
N LEU A 125 -13.29 -4.26 -4.39
CA LEU A 125 -11.90 -4.61 -4.64
C LEU A 125 -11.82 -5.66 -5.76
N PRO A 126 -10.84 -5.56 -6.68
CA PRO A 126 -10.75 -6.44 -7.85
C PRO A 126 -10.71 -7.94 -7.52
N THR A 127 -10.05 -8.32 -6.42
CA THR A 127 -9.78 -9.72 -6.08
C THR A 127 -10.84 -10.37 -5.20
N SER A 128 -11.65 -9.60 -4.47
CA SER A 128 -12.62 -10.15 -3.51
C SER A 128 -13.98 -10.49 -4.12
N GLY A 129 -14.26 -10.04 -5.35
CA GLY A 129 -15.58 -10.15 -6.00
C GLY A 129 -16.74 -9.56 -5.19
N THR A 130 -16.44 -8.83 -4.12
CA THR A 130 -17.40 -8.36 -3.11
C THR A 130 -16.99 -6.99 -2.59
N ALA A 131 -17.99 -6.21 -2.17
CA ALA A 131 -17.76 -4.91 -1.55
C ALA A 131 -16.83 -5.03 -0.33
N ASN A 132 -15.86 -4.12 -0.26
CA ASN A 132 -15.00 -3.93 0.90
C ASN A 132 -15.89 -3.56 2.09
N ARG A 133 -15.93 -4.44 3.09
CA ARG A 133 -16.75 -4.24 4.28
C ARG A 133 -16.19 -3.07 5.08
N TRP A 134 -17.09 -2.24 5.58
CA TRP A 134 -16.70 -1.10 6.40
C TRP A 134 -16.17 -1.63 7.73
N ARG A 135 -14.86 -1.43 7.97
CA ARG A 135 -14.20 -1.79 9.23
C ARG A 135 -14.22 -0.57 10.14
N LEU A 136 -14.93 -0.68 11.25
CA LEU A 136 -14.99 0.34 12.28
C LEU A 136 -14.36 -0.20 13.57
N ILE A 137 -13.87 0.69 14.43
CA ILE A 137 -13.41 0.33 15.77
C ILE A 137 -14.38 0.93 16.78
N ARG A 138 -14.95 0.09 17.65
CA ARG A 138 -15.82 0.49 18.77
C ARG A 138 -15.28 -0.07 20.07
N GLY A 139 -14.84 0.79 20.98
CA GLY A 139 -14.29 0.37 22.27
C GLY A 139 -13.10 -0.60 22.14
N GLY A 140 -12.23 -0.36 21.14
CA GLY A 140 -11.07 -1.21 20.86
C GLY A 140 -11.38 -2.51 20.11
N ARG A 141 -12.63 -2.79 19.75
CA ARG A 141 -13.02 -3.97 18.96
C ARG A 141 -13.37 -3.59 17.54
N GLU A 142 -12.88 -4.38 16.59
CA GLU A 142 -13.28 -4.24 15.19
C GLU A 142 -14.73 -4.71 15.00
N VAL A 143 -15.53 -3.89 14.33
CA VAL A 143 -16.89 -4.18 13.90
C VAL A 143 -16.93 -4.02 12.38
N ARG A 144 -17.40 -5.06 11.68
CA ARG A 144 -17.58 -5.03 10.23
C ARG A 144 -19.05 -4.83 9.90
N VAL A 145 -19.34 -3.78 9.13
CA VAL A 145 -20.70 -3.50 8.64
C VAL A 145 -20.73 -3.71 7.13
N ARG A 146 -21.76 -4.43 6.67
CA ARG A 146 -22.12 -4.50 5.26
C ARG A 146 -23.28 -3.54 5.05
N MET A 147 -23.04 -2.50 4.25
CA MET A 147 -24.07 -1.55 3.84
C MET A 147 -24.52 -1.89 2.43
N GLU A 148 -25.79 -1.67 2.12
CA GLU A 148 -26.29 -1.82 0.77
C GLU A 148 -25.82 -0.65 -0.11
N GLY A 149 -25.48 -0.99 -1.36
CA GLY A 149 -25.07 -0.01 -2.36
C GLY A 149 -26.27 0.67 -3.00
N GLN A 150 -26.06 1.89 -3.48
CA GLN A 150 -26.96 2.56 -4.43
C GLN A 150 -26.72 2.08 -5.86
#